data_AF-A0A535LZX3-F1
#
_entry.id   AF-A0A535LZX3-F1
#
_cell.length_a   1.000
_cell.length_b   1.000
_cell.length_c   1.000
_cell.angle_alpha   90.00
_cell.angle_beta   90.00
_cell.angle_gamma   90.00
#
_symmetry.space_group_name_H-M   'P 1'
#
loop_
_entity.id
_entity.type
_entity.pdbx_description
1 polymer ?
#
loop_
_entity_poly.entity_id
_entity_poly.type
_entity_poly.pdbx_seq_one_letter_code
_entity_poly.pdbx_strand_id
1 'polypeptide(L)'
;MARRNLHAPVRASSALQREFPQMDRRATEVLINLIRTDSLVTTALTRRFRRHGLSLSGFNALVILRQAPDGVNPHEIADRLLVTRAAVTAILDALGTKGLVRRDRSGA
;
A
#
# COMPACT_ATOMS: atom_id res chain seq x y z
N MET A 1 -21.27 -2.42 -27.39
CA MET A 1 -20.86 -2.94 -26.07
C MET A 1 -20.75 -1.79 -25.09
N ALA A 2 -21.57 -1.75 -24.03
CA ALA A 2 -21.57 -0.66 -23.06
C ALA A 2 -20.25 -0.63 -22.29
N ARG A 3 -19.56 0.53 -22.25
CA ARG A 3 -18.37 0.74 -21.42
C ARG A 3 -18.78 0.49 -19.97
N ARG A 4 -18.38 -0.66 -19.42
CA ARG A 4 -18.59 -1.00 -18.02
C ARG A 4 -17.94 0.10 -17.18
N ASN A 5 -18.75 0.83 -16.40
CA ASN A 5 -18.25 1.91 -15.56
C ASN A 5 -17.19 1.35 -14.60
N LEU A 6 -15.92 1.67 -14.88
CA LEU A 6 -14.76 1.19 -14.13
C LEU A 6 -14.68 1.78 -12.70
N HIS A 7 -15.66 2.59 -12.30
CA HIS A 7 -15.78 3.17 -10.97
C HIS A 7 -17.02 2.71 -10.20
N ALA A 8 -17.95 2.01 -10.85
CA ALA A 8 -19.10 1.47 -10.14
C ALA A 8 -18.67 0.32 -9.21
N PRO A 9 -19.16 0.26 -7.96
CA PRO A 9 -18.93 -0.87 -7.08
C PRO A 9 -19.32 -2.19 -7.75
N VAL A 10 -18.48 -3.21 -7.58
CA VAL A 10 -18.80 -4.57 -8.00
C VAL A 10 -20.00 -5.06 -7.21
N ARG A 11 -20.95 -5.67 -7.93
CA ARG A 11 -22.08 -6.41 -7.38
C ARG A 11 -21.98 -7.83 -7.90
N ALA A 12 -21.96 -8.80 -7.00
CA ALA A 12 -21.93 -10.21 -7.36
C ALA A 12 -23.32 -10.62 -7.82
N SER A 13 -23.39 -11.35 -8.92
CA SER A 13 -24.66 -11.79 -9.51
C SER A 13 -25.33 -12.84 -8.62
N SER A 14 -26.66 -12.93 -8.69
CA SER A 14 -27.40 -14.02 -8.03
C SER A 14 -27.11 -15.39 -8.66
N ALA A 15 -26.61 -15.42 -9.91
CA ALA A 15 -26.18 -16.65 -10.57
C ALA A 15 -24.94 -17.25 -9.91
N LEU A 16 -23.96 -16.41 -9.53
CA LEU A 16 -22.74 -16.86 -8.87
C LEU A 16 -23.03 -17.53 -7.51
N GLN A 17 -24.03 -17.02 -6.78
CA GLN A 17 -24.47 -17.62 -5.51
C GLN A 17 -25.12 -18.99 -5.70
N ARG A 18 -25.81 -19.22 -6.82
CA ARG A 18 -26.40 -20.53 -7.12
C ARG A 18 -25.34 -21.56 -7.48
N GLU A 19 -24.28 -21.12 -8.15
CA GLU A 19 -23.13 -21.96 -8.51
C GLU A 19 -22.26 -22.31 -7.29
N PHE A 20 -22.13 -21.38 -6.35
CA PHE A 20 -21.39 -21.57 -5.09
C PHE A 20 -22.29 -21.30 -3.87
N PRO A 21 -23.16 -22.24 -3.47
CA PRO A 21 -24.14 -22.04 -2.39
C PRO A 21 -23.54 -21.65 -1.04
N GLN A 22 -22.31 -22.08 -0.76
CA GLN A 22 -21.55 -21.80 0.46
C GLN A 22 -20.90 -20.40 0.50
N MET A 23 -20.89 -19.67 -0.62
CA MET A 23 -20.33 -18.32 -0.68
C MET A 23 -21.27 -17.33 0.03
N ASP A 24 -20.73 -16.31 0.70
CA ASP A 24 -21.52 -15.13 1.06
C ASP A 24 -21.33 -14.05 0.00
N ARG A 25 -22.37 -13.81 -0.81
CA ARG A 25 -22.39 -12.79 -1.86
C ARG A 25 -21.95 -11.41 -1.38
N ARG A 26 -22.37 -10.98 -0.18
CA ARG A 26 -22.04 -9.65 0.37
C ARG A 26 -20.60 -9.61 0.83
N ALA A 27 -20.11 -10.65 1.49
CA ALA A 27 -18.70 -10.75 1.86
C ALA A 27 -17.78 -10.69 0.64
N THR A 28 -18.14 -11.41 -0.44
CA THR A 28 -17.42 -11.37 -1.71
C THR A 28 -17.45 -9.99 -2.37
N GLU A 29 -18.62 -9.32 -2.37
CA GLU A 29 -18.72 -7.93 -2.86
C GLU A 29 -17.80 -6.99 -2.09
N VAL A 30 -17.75 -7.10 -0.75
CA VAL A 30 -16.87 -6.28 0.10
C VAL A 30 -15.40 -6.52 -0.24
N LEU A 31 -14.97 -7.79 -0.27
CA LEU A 31 -13.59 -8.16 -0.55
C LEU A 31 -13.12 -7.62 -1.92
N ILE A 32 -13.90 -7.85 -2.98
CA ILE A 32 -13.54 -7.41 -4.33
C ILE A 32 -13.49 -5.89 -4.41
N ASN A 33 -14.45 -5.19 -3.80
CA ASN A 33 -14.45 -3.74 -3.80
C ASN A 33 -13.30 -3.15 -2.98
N LEU A 34 -12.88 -3.81 -1.90
CA LEU A 34 -11.71 -3.41 -1.13
C LEU A 34 -10.42 -3.53 -1.96
N ILE A 35 -10.19 -4.68 -2.60
CA ILE A 35 -9.05 -4.91 -3.51
C ILE A 35 -9.02 -3.89 -4.64
N ARG A 36 -10.18 -3.60 -5.24
CA ARG A 36 -10.31 -2.61 -6.31
C ARG A 36 -10.02 -1.19 -5.82
N THR A 37 -10.49 -0.85 -4.63
CA THR A 37 -10.23 0.45 -4.01
C THR A 37 -8.74 0.64 -3.76
N ASP A 38 -8.09 -0.36 -3.16
CA ASP A 38 -6.63 -0.37 -2.98
C ASP A 38 -5.90 -0.17 -4.30
N SER A 39 -6.25 -0.94 -5.34
CA SER A 39 -5.62 -0.82 -6.66
C SER A 39 -5.74 0.59 -7.26
N LEU A 40 -6.92 1.21 -7.13
CA LEU A 40 -7.18 2.56 -7.64
C LEU A 40 -6.39 3.62 -6.86
N VAL A 41 -6.43 3.55 -5.53
CA VAL A 41 -5.73 4.48 -4.63
C VAL A 41 -4.22 4.34 -4.81
N THR A 42 -3.69 3.12 -4.79
CA THR A 42 -2.26 2.82 -4.97
C THR A 42 -1.76 3.30 -6.34
N THR A 43 -2.53 3.11 -7.41
CA THR A 43 -2.17 3.62 -8.75
C THR A 43 -2.12 5.15 -8.79
N ALA A 44 -3.12 5.81 -8.20
CA ALA A 44 -3.20 7.26 -8.16
C ALA A 44 -2.04 7.86 -7.34
N LEU A 45 -1.79 7.31 -6.15
CA LEU A 45 -0.71 7.76 -5.27
C LEU A 45 0.66 7.47 -5.86
N THR A 46 0.89 6.30 -6.45
CA THR A 46 2.16 5.97 -7.11
C THR A 46 2.46 6.95 -8.23
N ARG A 47 1.46 7.28 -9.08
CA ARG A 47 1.61 8.30 -10.12
C ARG A 47 1.95 9.67 -9.54
N ARG A 48 1.28 10.04 -8.45
CA ARG A 48 1.51 11.32 -7.76
C ARG A 48 2.89 11.40 -7.12
N PHE A 49 3.36 10.35 -6.46
CA PHE A 49 4.66 10.36 -5.77
C PHE A 49 5.84 10.18 -6.70
N ARG A 50 5.64 9.53 -7.86
CA ARG A 50 6.68 9.43 -8.90
C ARG A 50 7.19 10.79 -9.36
N ARG A 51 6.35 11.84 -9.37
CA ARG A 51 6.77 13.21 -9.71
C ARG A 51 7.77 13.83 -8.71
N HIS A 52 7.86 13.23 -7.51
CA HIS A 52 8.82 13.58 -6.46
C HIS A 52 9.93 12.53 -6.35
N GLY A 53 10.02 11.60 -7.31
CA GLY A 53 10.97 10.48 -7.26
C GLY A 53 10.69 9.47 -6.15
N LEU A 54 9.47 9.40 -5.60
CA LEU A 54 9.13 8.53 -4.47
C LEU A 54 8.22 7.36 -4.88
N SER A 55 8.43 6.20 -4.26
CA SER A 55 7.44 5.13 -4.23
C SER A 55 6.43 5.38 -3.10
N LEU A 56 5.26 4.72 -3.15
CA LEU A 56 4.28 4.80 -2.07
C LEU A 56 4.86 4.33 -0.73
N SER A 57 5.61 3.22 -0.73
CA SER A 57 6.26 2.70 0.47
C SER A 57 7.38 3.61 0.98
N GLY A 58 8.14 4.24 0.09
CA GLY A 58 9.13 5.25 0.46
C GLY A 58 8.49 6.48 1.09
N PHE A 59 7.37 6.95 0.54
CA PHE A 59 6.57 8.01 1.17
C PHE A 59 6.09 7.61 2.57
N ASN A 60 5.55 6.40 2.74
CA ASN A 60 5.08 5.92 4.04
C ASN A 60 6.23 5.83 5.07
N ALA A 61 7.41 5.36 4.65
CA ALA A 61 8.60 5.36 5.52
C ALA A 61 8.96 6.77 6.00
N LEU A 62 8.88 7.79 5.12
CA LEU A 62 9.10 9.18 5.51
C LEU A 62 8.04 9.70 6.49
N VAL A 63 6.77 9.31 6.33
CA VAL A 63 5.68 9.66 7.28
C VAL A 63 5.91 9.02 8.65
N ILE A 64 6.37 7.77 8.69
CA ILE A 64 6.73 7.08 9.93
C ILE A 64 7.90 7.81 10.61
N LEU A 65 8.97 8.11 9.87
CA LEU A 65 10.12 8.85 10.38
C LEU A 65 9.76 10.26 10.86
N ARG A 66 8.85 10.94 10.16
CA ARG A 66 8.39 12.28 10.57
C ARG A 66 7.67 12.30 11.91
N GLN A 67 7.09 11.16 12.32
CA GLN A 67 6.42 10.99 13.61
C GLN A 67 7.37 10.49 14.72
N ALA A 68 8.64 10.21 14.38
CA ALA A 68 9.66 9.71 15.29
C ALA A 68 10.88 10.66 15.28
N PRO A 69 10.83 11.80 16.00
CA PRO A 69 11.85 12.85 15.93
C PRO A 69 13.24 12.36 16.36
N ASP A 70 13.31 11.39 17.27
CA ASP A 70 14.55 10.79 17.77
C ASP A 70 15.07 9.65 16.86
N GLY A 71 14.40 9.39 15.74
CA GLY A 71 14.63 8.22 14.90
C GLY A 71 13.83 7.00 15.32
N VAL A 72 13.89 5.96 14.49
CA VAL A 72 13.16 4.70 14.70
C VAL A 72 13.96 3.55 14.11
N ASN A 73 13.94 2.39 14.78
CA ASN A 73 14.67 1.23 14.30
C ASN A 73 14.07 0.70 12.99
N PRO A 74 14.88 0.17 12.05
CA PRO A 74 14.38 -0.39 10.79
C PRO A 74 13.29 -1.46 10.96
N HIS A 75 13.35 -2.27 12.03
CA HIS A 75 12.33 -3.28 12.29
C HIS A 75 10.96 -2.67 12.65
N GLU A 76 10.94 -1.57 13.40
CA GLU A 76 9.72 -0.85 13.75
C GLU A 76 9.11 -0.14 12.54
N ILE A 77 9.97 0.36 11.63
CA ILE A 77 9.51 0.86 10.32
C ILE A 77 8.85 -0.28 9.55
N ALA A 78 9.45 -1.48 9.56
CA ALA A 78 8.93 -2.63 8.85
C ALA A 78 7.54 -3.06 9.34
N ASP A 79 7.28 -2.98 10.65
CA ASP A 79 5.99 -3.35 11.24
C ASP A 79 4.88 -2.34 10.96
N ARG A 80 5.24 -1.08 10.69
CA ARG A 80 4.29 -0.01 10.35
C ARG A 80 4.09 0.15 8.85
N LEU A 81 5.01 -0.39 8.04
CA LEU A 81 4.91 -0.36 6.59
C LEU A 81 3.90 -1.38 6.09
N LEU A 82 3.11 -0.98 5.09
CA LEU A 82 2.15 -1.85 4.38
C LEU A 82 2.85 -2.77 3.36
N VAL A 83 4.12 -3.13 3.58
CA VAL A 83 4.92 -3.99 2.70
C VAL A 83 5.60 -5.10 3.47
N THR A 84 6.13 -6.09 2.75
CA THR A 84 6.91 -7.16 3.38
C THR A 84 8.20 -6.61 4.02
N ARG A 85 8.63 -7.22 5.13
CA ARG A 85 9.88 -6.86 5.82
C ARG A 85 11.10 -6.89 4.89
N ALA A 86 11.12 -7.80 3.91
CA ALA A 86 12.20 -7.92 2.93
C ALA A 86 12.40 -6.66 2.06
N ALA A 87 11.33 -5.88 1.80
CA ALA A 87 11.42 -4.68 0.98
C ALA A 87 11.98 -3.46 1.73
N VAL A 88 12.02 -3.50 3.06
CA VAL A 88 12.27 -2.31 3.90
C VAL A 88 13.70 -1.81 3.75
N THR A 89 14.69 -2.70 3.75
CA THR A 89 16.10 -2.33 3.54
C THR A 89 16.29 -1.61 2.21
N ALA A 90 15.76 -2.16 1.12
CA ALA A 90 15.84 -1.56 -0.21
C ALA A 90 15.12 -0.19 -0.29
N ILE A 91 14.00 -0.03 0.41
CA ILE A 91 13.29 1.25 0.52
C ILE A 91 14.17 2.28 1.23
N LEU A 92 14.71 1.93 2.39
CA LEU A 92 15.56 2.84 3.17
C LEU A 92 16.86 3.19 2.45
N ASP A 93 17.47 2.24 1.73
CA ASP A 93 18.63 2.49 0.88
C ASP A 93 18.30 3.47 -0.25
N ALA A 94 17.21 3.24 -0.97
CA ALA A 94 16.78 4.12 -2.06
C ALA A 94 16.42 5.54 -1.57
N LEU A 95 15.91 5.68 -0.35
CA LEU A 95 15.69 6.99 0.28
C LEU A 95 17.01 7.63 0.73
N GLY A 96 17.97 6.83 1.21
CA GLY A 96 19.30 7.28 1.64
C GLY A 96 20.11 7.81 0.46
N THR A 97 20.11 7.11 -0.68
CA THR A 97 20.75 7.59 -1.93
C THR A 97 20.18 8.93 -2.39
N LYS A 98 18.93 9.25 -2.03
CA LYS A 98 18.28 10.53 -2.35
C LYS A 98 18.51 11.61 -1.28
N GLY A 99 19.24 11.32 -0.22
CA GLY A 99 19.48 12.23 0.90
C GLY A 99 18.24 12.52 1.75
N LEU A 100 17.19 11.69 1.65
CA LEU A 100 15.92 11.91 2.37
C LEU A 100 15.89 11.26 3.76
N VAL A 101 16.79 10.30 4.00
CA VAL A 101 16.97 9.64 5.29
C VAL A 101 18.45 9.51 5.57
N ARG A 102 18.81 9.51 6.85
CA ARG A 102 20.16 9.21 7.34
C ARG A 102 20.08 8.04 8.30
N ARG A 103 21.02 7.12 8.21
CA ARG A 103 21.22 6.10 9.23
C ARG A 103 22.21 6.62 10.24
N ASP A 104 21.84 6.57 11.50
CA ASP A 104 22.80 6.71 12.58
C ASP A 104 23.14 5.31 13.10
N ARG A 105 24.41 5.09 13.42
CA ARG A 105 24.75 3.94 14.26
C ARG A 105 24.63 4.45 15.68
N SER A 106 23.67 3.90 16.42
CA SER A 106 23.75 3.94 17.88
C SER A 106 25.09 3.28 18.25
N GLY A 107 26.10 4.10 18.51
CA GLY A 107 27.44 3.66 18.87
C GLY A 107 27.56 3.62 20.39
N ALA A 108 27.96 2.45 20.89
CA ALA A 108 28.26 2.09 22.28
C ALA A 108 27.06 1.98 23.24
#